data_AF-A0A2V7EJQ7-F1
#
_entry.id   AF-A0A2V7EJQ7-F1
#
_cell.length_a   1.000
_cell.length_b   1.000
_cell.length_c   1.000
_cell.angle_alpha   90.00
_cell.angle_beta   90.00
_cell.angle_gamma   90.00
#
_symmetry.space_group_name_H-M   'P 1'
#
loop_
_entity.id
_entity.type
_entity.pdbx_description
1 polymer ?
#
loop_
_entity_poly.entity_id
_entity_poly.type
_entity_poly.pdbx_seq_one_letter_code
_entity_poly.pdbx_strand_id
1 'polypeptide(L)'
;MSQTISGLVASSGYVVLFVLVALESLGIPLPGETALLTAAALAALGHLSIYAVVATAIAAAVIGDNGGYWIGRKGGIALVRRYGRRIHLNESQLDRARGFFERHGPKTVFIGRFIALLRTWVAVLAGTARMPYGSFMFYNALGGVCWAVMFGTLGFVFGRNLPRLEHYIGQASLAGVLLVALVVGLVLGWRWFERNRTRLADRAQSVWQRLLTGAALQRLKQRYPHAWTFVAARFARGEYLGLHLTIGLAISLAGLWVFAGITEDVIHHDPLTQFDVTLLDWIHAHATPAGYAVFNAISLLGSPVVLTVLALTVALVLGVRRHWIVLGGWVAAFAGGGLLDAMLKLMIRRPRPPYAARFLPHYSWSFPSGHAMSALIGYGMLAYLLVVLWTHRRSAQITIVLGAAVLIVAIGLSRLYLGVHYFSDVVGGYAAGVLWLSTCISGLEVARRWDGAAPPAAARPAA
;
A
#
# COMPACT_ATOMS: atom_id res chain seq x y z
N MET A 1 25.21 1.25 -45.87
CA MET A 1 24.34 0.31 -45.11
C MET A 1 23.56 0.99 -43.99
N SER A 2 24.17 1.81 -43.12
CA SER A 2 23.46 2.47 -42.00
C SER A 2 22.26 3.33 -42.45
N GLN A 3 22.40 4.19 -43.48
CA GLN A 3 21.28 5.01 -43.97
C GLN A 3 20.13 4.21 -44.59
N THR A 4 20.42 3.10 -45.27
CA THR A 4 19.42 2.22 -45.89
C THR A 4 18.61 1.48 -44.82
N ILE A 5 19.27 1.01 -43.76
CA ILE A 5 18.64 0.32 -42.63
C ILE A 5 17.80 1.31 -41.81
N SER A 6 18.30 2.52 -41.53
CA SER A 6 17.54 3.56 -40.84
C SER A 6 16.31 4.00 -41.63
N GLY A 7 16.41 4.10 -42.96
CA GLY A 7 15.27 4.40 -43.84
C GLY A 7 14.20 3.30 -43.82
N LEU A 8 14.61 2.03 -43.88
CA LEU A 8 13.72 0.86 -43.80
C LEU A 8 13.03 0.72 -42.43
N VAL A 9 13.76 0.97 -41.33
CA VAL A 9 13.21 0.96 -39.98
C VAL A 9 12.25 2.12 -39.78
N ALA A 10 12.57 3.31 -40.30
CA ALA A 10 11.68 4.46 -40.24
C ALA A 10 10.39 4.23 -41.04
N SER A 11 10.50 3.77 -42.29
CA SER A 11 9.35 3.49 -43.15
C SER A 11 8.46 2.38 -42.58
N SER A 12 9.06 1.32 -42.04
CA SER A 12 8.32 0.22 -41.43
C SER A 12 7.65 0.64 -40.13
N GLY A 13 8.28 1.51 -39.33
CA GLY A 13 7.73 2.02 -38.07
C GLY A 13 6.43 2.81 -38.26
N TYR A 14 6.37 3.69 -39.26
CA TYR A 14 5.14 4.45 -39.57
C TYR A 14 4.03 3.55 -40.10
N VAL A 15 4.35 2.59 -40.98
CA VAL A 15 3.36 1.66 -41.55
C VAL A 15 2.77 0.77 -40.46
N VAL A 16 3.61 0.20 -39.59
CA VAL A 16 3.15 -0.64 -38.48
C VAL A 16 2.27 0.15 -37.52
N LEU A 17 2.68 1.37 -37.16
CA LEU A 17 1.86 2.26 -36.33
C LEU A 17 0.50 2.54 -36.97
N PHE A 18 0.49 2.88 -38.27
CA PHE A 18 -0.72 3.17 -39.00
C PHE A 18 -1.69 1.97 -38.98
N VAL A 19 -1.19 0.78 -39.33
CA VAL A 19 -2.00 -0.44 -39.40
C VAL A 19 -2.57 -0.79 -38.02
N LEU A 20 -1.75 -0.79 -36.97
CA LEU A 20 -2.21 -1.16 -35.63
C LEU A 20 -3.27 -0.19 -35.10
N VAL A 21 -3.05 1.12 -35.23
CA VAL A 21 -4.00 2.14 -34.76
C VAL A 21 -5.27 2.15 -35.60
N ALA A 22 -5.17 1.97 -36.92
CA ALA A 22 -6.33 1.94 -37.81
C ALA A 22 -7.20 0.70 -37.56
N LEU A 23 -6.59 -0.48 -37.42
CA LEU A 23 -7.32 -1.71 -37.08
C LEU A 23 -7.92 -1.66 -35.67
N GLU A 24 -7.23 -1.04 -34.70
CA GLU A 24 -7.82 -0.81 -33.38
C GLU A 24 -9.04 0.08 -33.45
N SER A 25 -8.93 1.21 -34.15
CA SER A 25 -10.02 2.18 -34.33
C SER A 25 -11.17 1.62 -35.19
N LEU A 26 -10.91 0.60 -36.01
CA LEU A 26 -11.94 -0.13 -36.75
C LEU A 26 -12.83 -1.01 -35.86
N GLY A 27 -12.34 -1.43 -34.69
CA GLY A 27 -13.05 -2.32 -33.78
C GLY A 27 -12.32 -3.61 -33.41
N ILE A 28 -11.07 -3.79 -33.83
CA ILE A 28 -10.28 -4.98 -33.50
C ILE A 28 -9.44 -4.68 -32.24
N PRO A 29 -9.51 -5.45 -31.15
CA PRO A 29 -8.75 -5.14 -29.94
C PRO A 29 -7.25 -5.42 -30.15
N LEU A 30 -6.54 -4.43 -30.71
CA LEU A 30 -5.10 -4.42 -30.90
C LEU A 30 -4.44 -3.39 -29.98
N PRO A 31 -3.15 -3.55 -29.64
CA PRO A 31 -2.45 -2.64 -28.74
C PRO A 31 -1.94 -1.38 -29.47
N GLY A 32 -2.83 -0.60 -30.09
CA GLY A 32 -2.45 0.59 -30.86
C GLY A 32 -1.93 1.75 -30.00
N GLU A 33 -2.34 1.84 -28.74
CA GLU A 33 -1.76 2.78 -27.76
C GLU A 33 -0.30 2.44 -27.43
N THR A 34 -0.02 1.15 -27.20
CA THR A 34 1.36 0.68 -27.01
C THR A 34 2.19 0.98 -28.25
N ALA A 35 1.65 0.75 -29.46
CA ALA A 35 2.33 1.07 -30.69
C ALA A 35 2.65 2.57 -30.82
N LEU A 36 1.71 3.46 -30.47
CA LEU A 36 1.96 4.91 -30.47
C LEU A 36 3.01 5.31 -29.44
N LEU A 37 2.93 4.80 -28.21
CA LEU A 37 3.92 5.08 -27.16
C LEU A 37 5.31 4.60 -27.55
N THR A 38 5.43 3.40 -28.10
CA THR A 38 6.69 2.84 -28.60
C THR A 38 7.24 3.65 -29.78
N ALA A 39 6.40 4.00 -30.76
CA ALA A 39 6.82 4.82 -31.89
C ALA A 39 7.27 6.22 -31.44
N ALA A 40 6.58 6.83 -30.47
CA ALA A 40 6.97 8.11 -29.89
C ALA A 40 8.27 8.03 -29.09
N ALA A 41 8.51 6.93 -28.36
CA ALA A 41 9.77 6.67 -27.68
C ALA A 41 10.93 6.46 -28.66
N LEU A 42 10.71 5.73 -29.76
CA LEU A 42 11.68 5.60 -30.85
C LEU A 42 11.98 6.96 -31.52
N ALA A 43 10.96 7.82 -31.63
CA ALA A 43 11.14 9.19 -32.08
C ALA A 43 12.05 10.00 -31.13
N ALA A 44 11.95 9.78 -29.82
CA ALA A 44 12.81 10.42 -28.84
C ALA A 44 14.28 9.97 -28.92
N LEU A 45 14.53 8.75 -29.40
CA LEU A 45 15.86 8.21 -29.69
C LEU A 45 16.43 8.67 -31.04
N GLY A 46 15.66 9.47 -31.80
CA GLY A 46 16.09 10.01 -33.11
C GLY A 46 15.84 9.08 -34.30
N HIS A 47 15.15 7.94 -34.12
CA HIS A 47 14.85 7.00 -35.20
C HIS A 47 13.61 7.38 -36.02
N LEU A 48 12.70 8.19 -35.45
CA LEU A 48 11.49 8.68 -36.10
C LEU A 48 11.30 10.17 -35.83
N SER A 49 10.64 10.90 -36.72
CA SER A 49 10.10 12.22 -36.43
C SER A 49 8.82 12.12 -35.60
N ILE A 50 8.78 12.78 -34.44
CA ILE A 50 7.59 12.85 -33.57
C ILE A 50 6.39 13.46 -34.30
N TYR A 51 6.61 14.47 -35.14
CA TYR A 51 5.56 15.10 -35.94
C TYR A 51 4.93 14.09 -36.90
N ALA A 52 5.75 13.27 -37.56
CA ALA A 52 5.27 12.22 -38.45
C ALA A 52 4.56 11.09 -37.68
N VAL A 53 5.02 10.73 -36.48
CA VAL A 53 4.36 9.73 -35.62
C VAL A 53 2.96 10.21 -35.23
N VAL A 54 2.83 11.45 -34.74
CA VAL A 54 1.55 12.03 -34.35
C VAL A 54 0.63 12.16 -35.57
N ALA A 55 1.11 12.68 -36.69
CA ALA A 55 0.32 12.79 -37.92
C ALA A 55 -0.18 11.42 -38.42
N THR A 56 0.68 10.41 -38.39
CA THR A 56 0.33 9.04 -38.79
C THR A 56 -0.74 8.45 -37.86
N ALA A 57 -0.61 8.65 -36.56
CA ALA A 57 -1.58 8.17 -35.58
C ALA A 57 -2.94 8.87 -35.73
N ILE A 58 -2.97 10.18 -36.02
CA ILE A 58 -4.20 10.92 -36.31
C ILE A 58 -4.87 10.38 -37.58
N ALA A 59 -4.11 10.21 -38.67
CA ALA A 59 -4.64 9.68 -39.92
C ALA A 59 -5.20 8.27 -39.74
N ALA A 60 -4.45 7.39 -39.07
CA ALA A 60 -4.85 6.02 -38.78
C ALA A 60 -6.13 5.95 -37.94
N ALA A 61 -6.18 6.74 -36.86
CA ALA A 61 -7.34 6.91 -36.00
C ALA A 61 -8.58 7.30 -36.80
N VAL A 62 -8.49 8.43 -37.51
CA VAL A 62 -9.62 8.99 -38.25
C VAL A 62 -10.11 8.01 -39.31
N ILE A 63 -9.20 7.40 -40.09
CA ILE A 63 -9.56 6.44 -41.14
C ILE A 63 -10.20 5.17 -40.55
N GLY A 64 -9.60 4.61 -39.48
CA GLY A 64 -10.11 3.41 -38.82
C GLY A 64 -11.50 3.61 -38.22
N ASP A 65 -11.69 4.71 -37.49
CA ASP A 65 -12.98 5.07 -36.88
C ASP A 65 -14.06 5.35 -37.95
N ASN A 66 -13.70 5.94 -39.09
CA ASN A 66 -14.63 6.08 -40.22
C ASN A 66 -15.07 4.70 -40.74
N GLY A 67 -14.14 3.75 -40.87
CA GLY A 67 -14.45 2.36 -41.18
C GLY A 67 -15.41 1.74 -40.15
N GLY A 68 -15.10 1.89 -38.86
CA GLY A 68 -15.93 1.36 -37.77
C GLY A 68 -17.34 1.94 -37.77
N TYR A 69 -17.46 3.25 -37.99
CA TYR A 69 -18.75 3.93 -38.11
C TYR A 69 -19.59 3.41 -39.26
N TRP A 70 -19.01 3.23 -40.45
CA TRP A 70 -19.74 2.70 -41.59
C TRP A 70 -20.11 1.23 -41.43
N ILE A 71 -19.24 0.42 -40.80
CA ILE A 71 -19.55 -0.96 -40.41
C ILE A 71 -20.73 -0.96 -39.43
N GLY A 72 -20.74 -0.08 -38.43
CA GLY A 72 -21.85 0.07 -37.50
C GLY A 72 -23.15 0.53 -38.18
N ARG A 73 -23.05 1.48 -39.10
CA ARG A 73 -24.21 2.12 -39.76
C ARG A 73 -24.85 1.24 -40.85
N LYS A 74 -24.04 0.54 -41.66
CA LYS A 74 -24.51 -0.38 -42.72
C LYS A 74 -24.71 -1.81 -42.21
N GLY A 75 -23.79 -2.30 -41.37
CA GLY A 75 -23.79 -3.67 -40.84
C GLY A 75 -24.73 -3.87 -39.65
N GLY A 76 -24.90 -2.84 -38.80
CA GLY A 76 -25.97 -2.72 -37.80
C GLY A 76 -26.40 -4.02 -37.09
N ILE A 77 -27.72 -4.18 -36.94
CA ILE A 77 -28.39 -5.35 -36.34
C ILE A 77 -28.12 -6.64 -37.13
N ALA A 78 -27.82 -6.56 -38.43
CA ALA A 78 -27.57 -7.73 -39.27
C ALA A 78 -26.27 -8.46 -38.91
N LEU A 79 -25.20 -7.72 -38.58
CA LEU A 79 -23.93 -8.30 -38.14
C LEU A 79 -24.05 -8.94 -36.75
N VAL A 80 -24.81 -8.31 -35.85
CA VAL A 80 -25.10 -8.81 -34.50
C VAL A 80 -25.97 -10.08 -34.55
N ARG A 81 -26.97 -10.14 -35.43
CA ARG A 81 -27.77 -11.36 -35.62
C ARG A 81 -26.96 -12.53 -36.21
N ARG A 82 -25.96 -12.24 -37.05
CA ARG A 82 -25.13 -13.27 -37.72
C ARG A 82 -23.93 -13.75 -36.88
N TYR A 83 -23.30 -12.86 -36.09
CA TYR A 83 -22.08 -13.16 -35.33
C TYR A 83 -22.18 -12.89 -33.81
N GLY A 84 -23.30 -12.37 -33.31
CA GLY A 84 -23.48 -11.97 -31.90
C GLY A 84 -23.20 -13.08 -30.88
N ARG A 85 -23.44 -14.35 -31.22
CA ARG A 85 -23.08 -15.51 -30.39
C ARG A 85 -21.57 -15.71 -30.19
N ARG A 86 -20.71 -15.25 -31.11
CA ARG A 86 -19.24 -15.37 -30.99
C ARG A 86 -18.60 -14.18 -30.25
N ILE A 87 -19.25 -13.02 -30.27
CA ILE A 87 -18.72 -11.76 -29.68
C ILE A 87 -19.47 -11.33 -28.41
N HIS A 88 -20.38 -12.18 -27.88
CA HIS A 88 -21.18 -11.90 -26.68
C HIS A 88 -21.94 -10.55 -26.70
N LEU A 89 -22.34 -10.08 -27.89
CA LEU A 89 -23.15 -8.87 -28.06
C LEU A 89 -24.63 -9.22 -28.20
N ASN A 90 -25.43 -8.86 -27.19
CA ASN A 90 -26.89 -9.08 -27.18
C ASN A 90 -27.63 -7.85 -27.72
N GLU A 91 -28.84 -8.04 -28.31
CA GLU A 91 -29.70 -6.93 -28.77
C GLU A 91 -29.96 -5.90 -27.66
N SER A 92 -30.13 -6.36 -26.41
CA SER A 92 -30.31 -5.48 -25.23
C SER A 92 -29.09 -4.62 -24.85
N GLN A 93 -27.88 -4.96 -25.30
CA GLN A 93 -26.68 -4.14 -25.13
C GLN A 93 -26.58 -3.06 -26.21
N LEU A 94 -27.05 -3.35 -27.44
CA LEU A 94 -27.15 -2.33 -28.49
C LEU A 94 -28.20 -1.28 -28.14
N ASP A 95 -29.35 -1.68 -27.59
CA ASP A 95 -30.38 -0.73 -27.18
C ASP A 95 -29.92 0.16 -26.02
N ARG A 96 -29.13 -0.39 -25.08
CA ARG A 96 -28.46 0.43 -24.05
C ARG A 96 -27.43 1.38 -24.64
N ALA A 97 -26.63 0.92 -25.61
CA ALA A 97 -25.66 1.78 -26.28
C ALA A 97 -26.36 2.93 -27.03
N ARG A 98 -27.47 2.64 -27.72
CA ARG A 98 -28.33 3.66 -28.36
C ARG A 98 -28.87 4.66 -27.35
N GLY A 99 -29.52 4.19 -26.28
CA GLY A 99 -30.04 5.07 -25.24
C GLY A 99 -28.95 5.88 -24.53
N PHE A 100 -27.73 5.35 -24.43
CA PHE A 100 -26.58 6.08 -23.88
C PHE A 100 -26.11 7.21 -24.82
N PHE A 101 -25.99 6.92 -26.13
CA PHE A 101 -25.63 7.90 -27.15
C PHE A 101 -26.72 8.95 -27.36
N GLU A 102 -28.01 8.61 -27.21
CA GLU A 102 -29.11 9.58 -27.24
C GLU A 102 -29.06 10.55 -26.06
N ARG A 103 -28.70 10.08 -24.85
CA ARG A 103 -28.62 10.90 -23.64
C ARG A 103 -27.37 11.79 -23.57
N HIS A 104 -26.21 11.26 -23.93
CA HIS A 104 -24.92 11.96 -23.80
C HIS A 104 -24.44 12.58 -25.12
N GLY A 105 -25.10 12.22 -26.22
CA GLY A 105 -24.91 12.83 -27.52
C GLY A 105 -23.53 12.61 -28.13
N PRO A 106 -23.15 13.50 -29.06
CA PRO A 106 -21.88 13.44 -29.79
C PRO A 106 -20.61 13.45 -28.93
N LYS A 107 -20.68 14.03 -27.73
CA LYS A 107 -19.53 14.13 -26.80
C LYS A 107 -18.99 12.77 -26.36
N THR A 108 -19.84 11.74 -26.39
CA THR A 108 -19.47 10.35 -26.10
C THR A 108 -18.35 9.85 -27.01
N VAL A 109 -18.34 10.28 -28.28
CA VAL A 109 -17.30 9.87 -29.25
C VAL A 109 -15.93 10.37 -28.82
N PHE A 110 -15.89 11.62 -28.34
CA PHE A 110 -14.66 12.23 -27.83
C PHE A 110 -14.19 11.58 -26.53
N ILE A 111 -15.07 11.50 -25.52
CA ILE A 111 -14.73 10.97 -24.19
C ILE A 111 -14.35 9.49 -24.27
N GLY A 112 -15.10 8.71 -25.04
CA GLY A 112 -14.90 7.27 -25.19
C GLY A 112 -13.51 6.91 -25.72
N ARG A 113 -12.86 7.83 -26.45
CA ARG A 113 -11.49 7.65 -26.96
C ARG A 113 -10.43 7.56 -25.87
N PHE A 114 -10.69 8.13 -24.70
CA PHE A 114 -9.76 8.11 -23.55
C PHE A 114 -9.97 6.92 -22.62
N ILE A 115 -10.94 6.05 -22.92
CA ILE A 115 -11.26 4.87 -22.12
C ILE A 115 -10.91 3.64 -22.94
N ALA A 116 -9.85 2.91 -22.54
CA ALA A 116 -9.23 1.84 -23.33
C ALA A 116 -10.23 0.85 -23.96
N LEU A 117 -11.19 0.33 -23.19
CA LEU A 117 -12.17 -0.62 -23.72
C LEU A 117 -13.24 0.06 -24.59
N LEU A 118 -13.62 1.30 -24.29
CA LEU A 118 -14.66 1.98 -25.07
C LEU A 118 -14.11 2.47 -26.41
N ARG A 119 -12.84 2.89 -26.47
CA ARG A 119 -12.19 3.43 -27.67
C ARG A 119 -12.39 2.55 -28.90
N THR A 120 -12.13 1.25 -28.78
CA THR A 120 -12.25 0.28 -29.86
C THR A 120 -13.68 0.19 -30.41
N TRP A 121 -14.71 0.39 -29.58
CA TRP A 121 -16.11 0.16 -29.96
C TRP A 121 -16.88 1.44 -30.26
N VAL A 122 -16.38 2.61 -29.85
CA VAL A 122 -17.08 3.89 -29.92
C VAL A 122 -17.55 4.23 -31.34
N ALA A 123 -16.71 4.04 -32.36
CA ALA A 123 -17.08 4.34 -33.74
C ALA A 123 -18.18 3.41 -34.27
N VAL A 124 -18.05 2.10 -34.01
CA VAL A 124 -19.06 1.10 -34.37
C VAL A 124 -20.39 1.41 -33.69
N LEU A 125 -20.37 1.73 -32.39
CA LEU A 125 -21.57 2.07 -31.63
C LEU A 125 -22.22 3.38 -32.11
N ALA A 126 -21.44 4.40 -32.44
CA ALA A 126 -21.97 5.63 -33.04
C ALA A 126 -22.67 5.36 -34.39
N GLY A 127 -22.12 4.44 -35.18
CA GLY A 127 -22.72 3.97 -36.43
C GLY A 127 -24.04 3.21 -36.21
N THR A 128 -24.08 2.27 -35.27
CA THR A 128 -25.31 1.49 -34.98
C THR A 128 -26.43 2.34 -34.37
N ALA A 129 -26.07 3.42 -33.68
CA ALA A 129 -26.98 4.45 -33.18
C ALA A 129 -27.40 5.47 -34.25
N ARG A 130 -26.95 5.33 -35.51
CA ARG A 130 -27.28 6.20 -36.65
C ARG A 130 -26.99 7.69 -36.39
N MET A 131 -25.93 7.97 -35.61
CA MET A 131 -25.49 9.33 -35.33
C MET A 131 -25.20 10.11 -36.63
N PRO A 132 -25.53 11.41 -36.76
CA PRO A 132 -25.19 12.21 -37.94
C PRO A 132 -23.68 12.20 -38.22
N TYR A 133 -23.30 11.97 -39.49
CA TYR A 133 -21.90 11.79 -39.88
C TYR A 133 -21.04 13.03 -39.60
N GLY A 134 -21.55 14.23 -39.86
CA GLY A 134 -20.80 15.47 -39.59
C GLY A 134 -20.42 15.63 -38.12
N SER A 135 -21.38 15.40 -37.21
CA SER A 135 -21.12 15.42 -35.78
C SER A 135 -20.14 14.32 -35.37
N PHE A 136 -20.29 13.11 -35.90
CA PHE A 136 -19.37 12.01 -35.61
C PHE A 136 -17.94 12.36 -36.04
N MET A 137 -17.76 12.81 -37.27
CA MET A 137 -16.46 13.14 -37.85
C MET A 137 -15.76 14.25 -37.07
N PHE A 138 -16.49 15.29 -36.66
CA PHE A 138 -15.94 16.39 -35.87
C PHE A 138 -15.39 15.90 -34.52
N TYR A 139 -16.21 15.21 -33.72
CA TYR A 139 -15.78 14.71 -32.40
C TYR A 139 -14.73 13.59 -32.51
N ASN A 140 -14.80 12.78 -33.56
CA ASN A 140 -13.81 11.75 -33.85
C ASN A 140 -12.44 12.36 -34.19
N ALA A 141 -12.39 13.32 -35.11
CA ALA A 141 -11.16 14.01 -35.50
C ALA A 141 -10.56 14.78 -34.31
N LEU A 142 -11.40 15.53 -33.58
CA LEU A 142 -10.96 16.25 -32.37
C LEU A 142 -10.39 15.29 -31.32
N GLY A 143 -11.08 14.18 -31.06
CA GLY A 143 -10.59 13.14 -30.16
C GLY A 143 -9.28 12.53 -30.65
N GLY A 144 -9.19 12.20 -31.95
CA GLY A 144 -8.00 11.66 -32.61
C GLY A 144 -6.77 12.54 -32.44
N VAL A 145 -6.93 13.84 -32.69
CA VAL A 145 -5.87 14.85 -32.52
C VAL A 145 -5.45 14.94 -31.06
N CYS A 146 -6.38 15.17 -30.12
CA CYS A 146 -6.05 15.30 -28.71
C CYS A 146 -5.38 14.03 -28.16
N TRP A 147 -5.88 12.85 -28.53
CA TRP A 147 -5.34 11.57 -28.12
C TRP A 147 -3.92 11.34 -28.67
N ALA A 148 -3.71 11.53 -29.98
CA ALA A 148 -2.41 11.32 -30.60
C ALA A 148 -1.35 12.31 -30.08
N VAL A 149 -1.72 13.57 -29.87
CA VAL A 149 -0.83 14.57 -29.28
C VAL A 149 -0.50 14.21 -27.83
N MET A 150 -1.48 13.83 -27.03
CA MET A 150 -1.28 13.50 -25.62
C MET A 150 -0.37 12.28 -25.45
N PHE A 151 -0.71 11.15 -26.07
CA PHE A 151 0.08 9.92 -25.97
C PHE A 151 1.39 9.99 -26.73
N GLY A 152 1.42 10.68 -27.88
CA GLY A 152 2.67 10.94 -28.60
C GLY A 152 3.65 11.77 -27.78
N THR A 153 3.18 12.85 -27.15
CA THR A 153 4.03 13.69 -26.27
C THR A 153 4.48 12.90 -25.04
N LEU A 154 3.56 12.15 -24.41
CA LEU A 154 3.87 11.33 -23.24
C LEU A 154 4.94 10.27 -23.56
N GLY A 155 4.79 9.54 -24.66
CA GLY A 155 5.77 8.56 -25.11
C GLY A 155 7.12 9.19 -25.50
N PHE A 156 7.10 10.37 -26.12
CA PHE A 156 8.33 11.10 -26.48
C PHE A 156 9.09 11.61 -25.25
N VAL A 157 8.39 12.22 -24.29
CA VAL A 157 8.98 12.68 -23.02
C VAL A 157 9.50 11.49 -22.22
N PHE A 158 8.74 10.40 -22.16
CA PHE A 158 9.15 9.16 -21.50
C PHE A 158 10.40 8.56 -22.15
N GLY A 159 10.42 8.41 -23.48
CA GLY A 159 11.56 7.89 -24.23
C GLY A 159 12.82 8.75 -24.08
N ARG A 160 12.69 10.09 -24.11
CA ARG A 160 13.82 11.01 -23.92
C ARG A 160 14.42 10.92 -22.52
N ASN A 161 13.59 10.62 -21.53
CA ASN A 161 14.02 10.46 -20.16
C ASN A 161 14.29 8.99 -19.81
N LEU A 162 14.19 8.04 -20.75
CA LEU A 162 14.36 6.61 -20.47
C LEU A 162 15.74 6.28 -19.87
N PRO A 163 16.87 6.86 -20.34
CA PRO A 163 18.16 6.65 -19.69
C PRO A 163 18.25 7.24 -18.27
N ARG A 164 17.50 8.33 -17.99
CA ARG A 164 17.38 8.90 -16.64
C ARG A 164 16.48 8.04 -15.77
N LEU A 165 15.37 7.55 -16.30
CA LEU A 165 14.43 6.63 -15.64
C LEU A 165 15.09 5.28 -15.36
N GLU A 166 15.92 4.73 -16.24
CA GLU A 166 16.71 3.52 -15.96
C GLU A 166 17.73 3.75 -14.83
N HIS A 167 18.33 4.96 -14.75
CA HIS A 167 19.13 5.34 -13.58
C HIS A 167 18.27 5.42 -12.30
N TYR A 168 17.05 5.95 -12.36
CA TYR A 168 16.16 6.03 -11.19
C TYR A 168 15.42 4.72 -10.83
N ILE A 169 15.16 3.84 -11.80
CA ILE A 169 14.42 2.58 -11.66
C ILE A 169 15.39 1.43 -11.39
N GLY A 170 16.53 1.38 -12.08
CA GLY A 170 17.65 0.51 -11.72
C GLY A 170 18.21 0.83 -10.33
N GLN A 171 17.94 2.04 -9.82
CA GLN A 171 18.26 2.47 -8.47
C GLN A 171 17.05 2.85 -7.60
N ALA A 172 15.85 2.36 -7.94
CA ALA A 172 14.82 2.27 -6.93
C ALA A 172 15.41 1.28 -5.92
N SER A 173 15.92 1.79 -4.80
CA SER A 173 16.57 0.93 -3.82
C SER A 173 15.66 -0.25 -3.56
N LEU A 174 16.20 -1.46 -3.50
CA LEU A 174 15.37 -2.61 -3.14
C LEU A 174 14.57 -2.32 -1.87
N ALA A 175 15.09 -1.47 -0.97
CA ALA A 175 14.33 -0.91 0.15
C ALA A 175 13.05 -0.14 -0.26
N GLY A 176 13.08 0.73 -1.27
CA GLY A 176 11.91 1.42 -1.82
C GLY A 176 10.92 0.47 -2.53
N VAL A 177 11.44 -0.50 -3.30
CA VAL A 177 10.60 -1.53 -3.94
C VAL A 177 9.95 -2.44 -2.89
N LEU A 178 10.70 -2.87 -1.89
CA LEU A 178 10.22 -3.67 -0.76
C LEU A 178 9.22 -2.87 0.09
N LEU A 179 9.43 -1.57 0.29
CA LEU A 179 8.47 -0.72 0.98
C LEU A 179 7.14 -0.63 0.21
N VAL A 180 7.19 -0.38 -1.10
CA VAL A 180 5.99 -0.37 -1.95
C VAL A 180 5.32 -1.75 -1.97
N ALA A 181 6.08 -2.83 -2.14
CA ALA A 181 5.57 -4.19 -2.13
C ALA A 181 4.93 -4.54 -0.77
N LEU A 182 5.51 -4.11 0.34
CA LEU A 182 4.95 -4.27 1.68
C LEU A 182 3.64 -3.50 1.82
N VAL A 183 3.59 -2.23 1.40
CA VAL A 183 2.36 -1.41 1.43
C VAL A 183 1.26 -2.08 0.60
N VAL A 184 1.58 -2.52 -0.61
CA VAL A 184 0.65 -3.25 -1.48
C VAL A 184 0.21 -4.57 -0.84
N GLY A 185 1.15 -5.34 -0.28
CA GLY A 185 0.87 -6.59 0.42
C GLY A 185 -0.05 -6.42 1.62
N LEU A 186 0.16 -5.38 2.43
CA LEU A 186 -0.69 -5.03 3.57
C LEU A 186 -2.10 -4.61 3.10
N VAL A 187 -2.20 -3.82 2.04
CA VAL A 187 -3.50 -3.40 1.47
C VAL A 187 -4.26 -4.58 0.86
N LEU A 188 -3.59 -5.46 0.12
CA LEU A 188 -4.20 -6.65 -0.48
C LEU A 188 -4.58 -7.68 0.58
N GLY A 189 -3.69 -7.93 1.55
CA GLY A 189 -3.94 -8.80 2.70
C GLY A 189 -5.13 -8.31 3.51
N TRP A 190 -5.25 -7.00 3.72
CA TRP A 190 -6.44 -6.40 4.31
C TRP A 190 -7.69 -6.68 3.49
N ARG A 191 -7.70 -6.33 2.19
CA ARG A 191 -8.87 -6.56 1.33
C ARG A 191 -9.31 -8.01 1.33
N TRP A 192 -8.35 -8.94 1.37
CA TRP A 192 -8.62 -10.36 1.49
C TRP A 192 -9.20 -10.72 2.85
N PHE A 193 -8.60 -10.27 3.95
CA PHE A 193 -9.08 -10.54 5.31
C PHE A 193 -10.50 -10.02 5.52
N GLU A 194 -10.81 -8.80 5.09
CA GLU A 194 -12.13 -8.20 5.23
C GLU A 194 -13.20 -8.99 4.44
N ARG A 195 -12.85 -9.51 3.27
CA ARG A 195 -13.74 -10.37 2.47
C ARG A 195 -13.92 -11.76 3.07
N ASN A 196 -12.90 -12.31 3.72
CA ASN A 196 -12.88 -13.67 4.23
C ASN A 196 -13.16 -13.81 5.74
N ARG A 197 -13.35 -12.69 6.46
CA ARG A 197 -13.49 -12.69 7.93
C ARG A 197 -14.64 -13.55 8.46
N THR A 198 -15.78 -13.55 7.78
CA THR A 198 -16.94 -14.37 8.18
C THR A 198 -16.59 -15.85 8.10
N ARG A 199 -16.00 -16.27 6.98
CA ARG A 199 -15.52 -17.64 6.78
C ARG A 199 -14.44 -18.04 7.78
N LEU A 200 -13.52 -17.14 8.13
CA LEU A 200 -12.48 -17.38 9.14
C LEU A 200 -13.07 -17.49 10.55
N ALA A 201 -14.04 -16.63 10.89
CA ALA A 201 -14.73 -16.68 12.17
C ALA A 201 -15.52 -17.98 12.32
N ASP A 202 -16.23 -18.41 11.26
CA ASP A 202 -17.00 -19.66 11.23
C ASP A 202 -16.10 -20.89 11.33
N ARG A 203 -14.94 -20.87 10.64
CA ARG A 203 -13.91 -21.92 10.77
C ARG A 203 -13.30 -21.96 12.17
N ALA A 204 -12.93 -20.82 12.74
CA ALA A 204 -12.39 -20.77 14.09
C ALA A 204 -13.41 -21.27 15.12
N GLN A 205 -14.70 -20.92 14.94
CA GLN A 205 -15.77 -21.33 15.81
C GLN A 205 -16.08 -22.83 15.71
N SER A 206 -16.07 -23.39 14.50
CA SER A 206 -16.25 -24.84 14.31
C SER A 206 -15.07 -25.66 14.87
N VAL A 207 -13.82 -25.19 14.69
CA VAL A 207 -12.64 -25.83 15.32
C VAL A 207 -12.72 -25.74 16.85
N TRP A 208 -13.07 -24.57 17.38
CA TRP A 208 -13.22 -24.36 18.82
C TRP A 208 -14.31 -25.24 19.42
N GLN A 209 -15.46 -25.37 18.76
CA GLN A 209 -16.53 -26.27 19.19
C GLN A 209 -16.07 -27.73 19.17
N ARG A 210 -15.38 -28.18 18.12
CA ARG A 210 -14.83 -29.55 18.03
C ARG A 210 -13.85 -29.85 19.15
N LEU A 211 -12.98 -28.89 19.50
CA LEU A 211 -12.05 -29.03 20.62
C LEU A 211 -12.80 -29.12 21.95
N LEU A 212 -13.74 -28.21 22.21
CA LEU A 212 -14.53 -28.20 23.45
C LEU A 212 -15.41 -29.43 23.64
N THR A 213 -15.90 -30.04 22.55
CA THR A 213 -16.69 -31.28 22.61
C THR A 213 -15.83 -32.56 22.62
N GLY A 214 -14.50 -32.44 22.55
CA GLY A 214 -13.60 -33.59 22.56
C GLY A 214 -13.64 -34.35 23.90
N ALA A 215 -13.69 -35.69 23.83
CA ALA A 215 -13.75 -36.56 25.01
C ALA A 215 -12.57 -36.40 25.98
N ALA A 216 -11.41 -35.92 25.50
CA ALA A 216 -10.26 -35.58 26.34
C ALA A 216 -10.48 -34.29 27.14
N LEU A 217 -11.02 -33.25 26.50
CA LEU A 217 -11.32 -31.97 27.15
C LEU A 217 -12.44 -32.11 28.18
N GLN A 218 -13.46 -32.92 27.90
CA GLN A 218 -14.52 -33.19 28.88
C GLN A 218 -14.01 -33.94 30.11
N ARG A 219 -13.10 -34.91 29.92
CA ARG A 219 -12.40 -35.58 31.04
C ARG A 219 -11.56 -34.60 31.86
N LEU A 220 -10.87 -33.66 31.20
CA LEU A 220 -10.08 -32.64 31.89
C LEU A 220 -10.97 -31.66 32.68
N LYS A 221 -12.10 -31.25 32.11
CA LYS A 221 -13.12 -30.42 32.78
C LYS A 221 -13.68 -31.09 34.04
N GLN A 222 -13.92 -32.40 33.99
CA GLN A 222 -14.39 -33.17 35.15
C GLN A 222 -13.29 -33.36 36.21
N ARG A 223 -12.03 -33.52 35.80
CA ARG A 223 -10.89 -33.75 36.70
C ARG A 223 -10.41 -32.49 37.42
N TYR A 224 -10.52 -31.32 36.79
CA TYR A 224 -10.07 -30.04 37.36
C TYR A 224 -11.09 -28.90 37.10
N PRO A 225 -12.24 -28.89 37.79
CA PRO A 225 -13.33 -27.95 37.51
C PRO A 225 -12.94 -26.49 37.73
N HIS A 226 -12.19 -26.18 38.79
CA HIS A 226 -11.75 -24.80 39.10
C HIS A 226 -10.67 -24.28 38.14
N ALA A 227 -9.72 -25.13 37.73
CA ALA A 227 -8.72 -24.74 36.74
C ALA A 227 -9.35 -24.57 35.35
N TRP A 228 -10.34 -25.39 35.03
CA TRP A 228 -11.09 -25.31 33.78
C TRP A 228 -11.91 -24.02 33.69
N THR A 229 -12.63 -23.63 34.74
CA THR A 229 -13.39 -22.37 34.75
C THR A 229 -12.47 -21.16 34.63
N PHE A 230 -11.31 -21.16 35.30
CA PHE A 230 -10.30 -20.12 35.16
C PHE A 230 -9.77 -20.02 33.72
N VAL A 231 -9.36 -21.13 33.11
CA VAL A 231 -8.83 -21.14 31.73
C VAL A 231 -9.93 -20.79 30.72
N ALA A 232 -11.14 -21.32 30.89
CA ALA A 232 -12.26 -21.01 30.01
C ALA A 232 -12.64 -19.52 30.07
N ALA A 233 -12.60 -18.89 31.25
CA ALA A 233 -12.81 -17.45 31.41
C ALA A 233 -11.77 -16.61 30.63
N ARG A 234 -10.54 -17.11 30.46
CA ARG A 234 -9.51 -16.44 29.64
C ARG A 234 -9.81 -16.43 28.15
N PHE A 235 -10.62 -17.37 27.65
CA PHE A 235 -10.97 -17.44 26.23
C PHE A 235 -12.45 -17.14 25.94
N ALA A 236 -13.23 -16.80 26.98
CA ALA A 236 -14.64 -16.46 26.84
C ALA A 236 -14.78 -15.09 26.13
N ARG A 237 -15.48 -15.07 24.98
CA ARG A 237 -15.72 -13.84 24.19
C ARG A 237 -16.53 -12.76 24.93
N GLY A 238 -17.20 -13.11 26.04
CA GLY A 238 -18.06 -12.21 26.81
C GLY A 238 -17.33 -11.41 27.90
N GLU A 239 -16.22 -11.92 28.43
CA GLU A 239 -15.40 -11.24 29.42
C GLU A 239 -14.16 -10.65 28.74
N TYR A 240 -14.26 -9.39 28.31
CA TYR A 240 -13.19 -8.69 27.58
C TYR A 240 -11.84 -8.69 28.34
N LEU A 241 -11.82 -8.80 29.67
CA LEU A 241 -10.59 -8.91 30.47
C LEU A 241 -9.84 -10.24 30.29
N GLY A 242 -10.53 -11.33 29.93
CA GLY A 242 -9.90 -12.63 29.73
C GLY A 242 -9.09 -12.66 28.44
N LEU A 243 -9.79 -12.59 27.31
CA LEU A 243 -9.20 -12.82 25.98
C LEU A 243 -8.17 -11.76 25.60
N HIS A 244 -8.47 -10.48 25.83
CA HIS A 244 -7.56 -9.40 25.45
C HIS A 244 -6.27 -9.40 26.29
N LEU A 245 -6.36 -9.73 27.58
CA LEU A 245 -5.18 -9.85 28.44
C LEU A 245 -4.32 -11.06 28.09
N THR A 246 -4.94 -12.20 27.75
CA THR A 246 -4.21 -13.38 27.27
C THR A 246 -3.52 -13.12 25.93
N ILE A 247 -4.18 -12.43 25.01
CA ILE A 247 -3.56 -12.00 23.75
C ILE A 247 -2.40 -11.04 24.02
N GLY A 248 -2.59 -10.02 24.87
CA GLY A 248 -1.55 -9.07 25.26
C GLY A 248 -0.34 -9.76 25.88
N LEU A 249 -0.56 -10.70 26.82
CA LEU A 249 0.49 -11.50 27.44
C LEU A 249 1.22 -12.37 26.41
N ALA A 250 0.49 -13.04 25.52
CA ALA A 250 1.10 -13.87 24.48
C ALA A 250 1.98 -13.03 23.52
N ILE A 251 1.51 -11.83 23.14
CA ILE A 251 2.29 -10.88 22.33
C ILE A 251 3.54 -10.42 23.09
N SER A 252 3.41 -10.11 24.38
CA SER A 252 4.54 -9.72 25.23
C SER A 252 5.57 -10.85 25.35
N LEU A 253 5.14 -12.09 25.59
CA LEU A 253 6.03 -13.26 25.67
C LEU A 253 6.72 -13.55 24.33
N ALA A 254 6.00 -13.42 23.21
CA ALA A 254 6.58 -13.57 21.89
C ALA A 254 7.61 -12.46 21.60
N GLY A 255 7.30 -11.21 21.94
CA GLY A 255 8.22 -10.09 21.82
C GLY A 255 9.48 -10.28 22.67
N LEU A 256 9.33 -10.76 23.91
CA LEU A 256 10.45 -11.09 24.79
C LEU A 256 11.30 -12.23 24.23
N TRP A 257 10.67 -13.30 23.71
CA TRP A 257 11.39 -14.44 23.12
C TRP A 257 12.21 -14.02 21.89
N VAL A 258 11.61 -13.24 20.98
CA VAL A 258 12.32 -12.70 19.80
C VAL A 258 13.45 -11.77 20.23
N PHE A 259 13.20 -10.88 21.21
CA PHE A 259 14.22 -9.96 21.70
C PHE A 259 15.39 -10.70 22.36
N ALA A 260 15.11 -11.71 23.18
CA ALA A 260 16.11 -12.52 23.85
C ALA A 260 16.98 -13.27 22.82
N GLY A 261 16.37 -13.94 21.84
CA GLY A 261 17.11 -14.64 20.79
C GLY A 261 18.02 -13.72 19.97
N ILE A 262 17.51 -12.55 19.55
CA ILE A 262 18.34 -11.58 18.82
C ILE A 262 19.47 -11.03 19.70
N THR A 263 19.20 -10.80 20.99
CA THR A 263 20.21 -10.30 21.93
C THR A 263 21.31 -11.33 22.16
N GLU A 264 20.95 -12.62 22.30
CA GLU A 264 21.88 -13.74 22.38
C GLU A 264 22.78 -13.77 21.13
N ASP A 265 22.18 -13.76 19.94
CA ASP A 265 22.92 -13.77 18.67
C ASP A 265 23.90 -12.58 18.55
N VAL A 266 23.49 -11.39 19.02
CA VAL A 266 24.29 -10.16 18.98
C VAL A 266 25.46 -10.22 19.97
N ILE A 267 25.27 -10.81 21.15
CA ILE A 267 26.30 -10.95 22.19
C ILE A 267 27.30 -12.04 21.83
N HIS A 268 26.85 -13.15 21.25
CA HIS A 268 27.69 -14.31 20.92
C HIS A 268 28.36 -14.25 19.53
N HIS A 269 28.10 -13.20 18.74
CA HIS A 269 28.62 -13.02 17.39
C HIS A 269 28.19 -14.13 16.41
N ASP A 270 26.94 -14.56 16.54
CA ASP A 270 26.34 -15.66 15.78
C ASP A 270 26.07 -15.28 14.30
N PRO A 271 25.69 -16.25 13.43
CA PRO A 271 25.51 -16.02 11.99
C PRO A 271 24.58 -14.84 11.61
N LEU A 272 23.66 -14.44 12.50
CA LEU A 272 22.83 -13.25 12.30
C LEU A 272 23.67 -11.97 12.15
N THR A 273 24.82 -11.88 12.81
CA THR A 273 25.75 -10.74 12.69
C THR A 273 26.47 -10.71 11.34
N GLN A 274 26.70 -11.86 10.70
CA GLN A 274 27.23 -11.92 9.32
C GLN A 274 26.16 -11.49 8.31
N PHE A 275 24.91 -11.89 8.54
CA PHE A 275 23.78 -11.43 7.74
C PHE A 275 23.60 -9.90 7.83
N ASP A 276 23.73 -9.33 9.04
CA ASP A 276 23.66 -7.89 9.26
C ASP A 276 24.66 -7.11 8.40
N VAL A 277 25.92 -7.53 8.38
CA VAL A 277 26.98 -6.88 7.59
C VAL A 277 26.72 -7.07 6.10
N THR A 278 26.40 -8.29 5.67
CA THR A 278 26.11 -8.60 4.25
C THR A 278 24.94 -7.76 3.72
N LEU A 279 23.86 -7.66 4.50
CA LEU A 279 22.69 -6.86 4.13
C LEU A 279 23.02 -5.36 4.12
N LEU A 280 23.78 -4.87 5.10
CA LEU A 280 24.21 -3.47 5.16
C LEU A 280 25.03 -3.07 3.93
N ASP A 281 26.04 -3.86 3.59
CA ASP A 281 26.93 -3.59 2.45
C ASP A 281 26.17 -3.68 1.13
N TRP A 282 25.28 -4.67 1.00
CA TRP A 282 24.40 -4.81 -0.16
C TRP A 282 23.49 -3.58 -0.32
N ILE A 283 22.88 -3.08 0.77
CA ILE A 283 22.04 -1.88 0.73
C ILE A 283 22.85 -0.65 0.31
N HIS A 284 24.05 -0.46 0.85
CA HIS A 284 24.88 0.72 0.57
C HIS A 284 25.48 0.69 -0.84
N ALA A 285 25.82 -0.49 -1.35
CA ALA A 285 26.27 -0.67 -2.73
C ALA A 285 25.20 -0.24 -3.75
N HIS A 286 23.92 -0.30 -3.37
CA HIS A 286 22.78 0.10 -4.20
C HIS A 286 22.11 1.41 -3.71
N ALA A 287 22.75 2.14 -2.79
CA ALA A 287 22.19 3.36 -2.24
C ALA A 287 22.41 4.56 -3.18
N THR A 288 21.42 5.45 -3.27
CA THR A 288 21.46 6.64 -4.13
C THR A 288 21.37 7.92 -3.33
N PRO A 289 21.91 9.04 -3.84
CA PRO A 289 21.74 10.36 -3.21
C PRO A 289 20.26 10.73 -2.98
N ALA A 290 19.39 10.44 -3.96
CA ALA A 290 17.96 10.67 -3.83
C ALA A 290 17.31 9.76 -2.76
N GLY A 291 17.71 8.49 -2.73
CA GLY A 291 17.31 7.55 -1.68
C GLY A 291 17.71 8.04 -0.30
N TYR A 292 18.94 8.53 -0.12
CA TYR A 292 19.40 9.10 1.15
C TYR A 292 18.51 10.27 1.57
N ALA A 293 18.14 11.17 0.67
CA ALA A 293 17.25 12.28 0.99
C ALA A 293 15.85 11.81 1.44
N VAL A 294 15.25 10.85 0.71
CA VAL A 294 13.92 10.29 1.02
C VAL A 294 13.93 9.55 2.35
N PHE A 295 14.87 8.63 2.55
CA PHE A 295 14.95 7.86 3.78
C PHE A 295 15.38 8.74 4.96
N ASN A 296 16.18 9.79 4.75
CA ASN A 296 16.43 10.78 5.79
C ASN A 296 15.14 11.50 6.19
N ALA A 297 14.32 11.93 5.23
CA ALA A 297 13.03 12.56 5.52
C ALA A 297 12.07 11.63 6.29
N ILE A 298 12.01 10.35 5.92
CA ILE A 298 11.23 9.33 6.67
C ILE A 298 11.79 9.15 8.08
N SER A 299 13.12 9.07 8.20
CA SER A 299 13.83 8.91 9.48
C SER A 299 13.59 10.07 10.45
N LEU A 300 13.40 11.30 9.94
CA LEU A 300 13.05 12.47 10.76
C LEU A 300 11.73 12.28 11.53
N LEU A 301 10.77 11.55 10.98
CA LEU A 301 9.50 11.25 11.66
C LEU A 301 9.72 10.38 12.91
N GLY A 302 10.72 9.51 12.89
CA GLY A 302 11.14 8.72 14.04
C GLY A 302 12.19 9.40 14.94
N SER A 303 12.51 10.67 14.70
CA SER A 303 13.53 11.37 15.47
C SER A 303 13.08 11.64 16.90
N PRO A 304 14.00 11.66 17.89
CA PRO A 304 13.65 11.99 19.27
C PRO A 304 12.91 13.32 19.40
N VAL A 305 13.31 14.34 18.63
CA VAL A 305 12.67 15.67 18.64
C VAL A 305 11.21 15.59 18.20
N VAL A 306 10.93 14.98 17.04
CA VAL A 306 9.56 14.86 16.52
C VAL A 306 8.69 14.04 17.47
N LEU A 307 9.21 12.93 18.01
CA LEU A 307 8.47 12.09 18.94
C LEU A 307 8.24 12.76 20.30
N THR A 308 9.18 13.56 20.81
CA THR A 308 8.97 14.37 22.01
C THR A 308 7.91 15.45 21.79
N VAL A 309 7.94 16.16 20.66
CA VAL A 309 6.90 17.14 20.32
C VAL A 309 5.53 16.47 20.22
N LEU A 310 5.46 15.31 19.56
CA LEU A 310 4.24 14.51 19.50
C LEU A 310 3.76 14.09 20.90
N ALA A 311 4.66 13.59 21.74
CA ALA A 311 4.37 13.16 23.11
C ALA A 311 3.76 14.29 23.94
N LEU A 312 4.40 15.46 23.93
CA LEU A 312 3.95 16.64 24.66
C LEU A 312 2.62 17.18 24.12
N THR A 313 2.44 17.22 22.81
CA THR A 313 1.21 17.70 22.18
C THR A 313 0.03 16.81 22.54
N VAL A 314 0.17 15.49 22.42
CA VAL A 314 -0.88 14.53 22.77
C VAL A 314 -1.14 14.55 24.27
N ALA A 315 -0.10 14.63 25.10
CA ALA A 315 -0.24 14.76 26.55
C ALA A 315 -1.03 16.01 26.94
N LEU A 316 -0.74 17.16 26.33
CA LEU A 316 -1.48 18.40 26.53
C LEU A 316 -2.95 18.25 26.13
N VAL A 317 -3.23 17.68 24.95
CA VAL A 317 -4.59 17.45 24.48
C VAL A 317 -5.36 16.54 25.45
N LEU A 318 -4.76 15.44 25.90
CA LEU A 318 -5.38 14.51 26.85
C LEU A 318 -5.60 15.16 28.23
N GLY A 319 -4.66 15.98 28.70
CA GLY A 319 -4.75 16.73 29.95
C GLY A 319 -5.87 17.78 29.92
N VAL A 320 -5.93 18.58 28.85
CA VAL A 320 -6.99 19.59 28.64
C VAL A 320 -8.37 18.92 28.54
N ARG A 321 -8.44 17.75 27.89
CA ARG A 321 -9.67 16.93 27.78
C ARG A 321 -9.98 16.12 29.05
N ARG A 322 -9.15 16.20 30.10
CA ARG A 322 -9.28 15.49 31.38
C ARG A 322 -9.33 13.95 31.27
N HIS A 323 -8.71 13.38 30.26
CA HIS A 323 -8.59 11.92 30.10
C HIS A 323 -7.40 11.37 30.91
N TRP A 324 -7.44 11.48 32.24
CA TRP A 324 -6.29 11.24 33.12
C TRP A 324 -5.72 9.82 33.08
N ILE A 325 -6.58 8.80 33.03
CA ILE A 325 -6.13 7.40 32.93
C ILE A 325 -5.36 7.16 31.62
N VAL A 326 -5.90 7.69 30.53
CA VAL A 326 -5.31 7.59 29.19
C VAL A 326 -4.01 8.38 29.10
N LEU A 327 -3.98 9.57 29.71
CA LEU A 327 -2.77 10.37 29.85
C LEU A 327 -1.68 9.62 30.63
N GLY A 328 -2.04 8.97 31.75
CA GLY A 328 -1.12 8.14 32.53
C GLY A 328 -0.51 7.02 31.69
N GLY A 329 -1.32 6.30 30.92
CA GLY A 329 -0.83 5.27 29.99
C GLY A 329 0.07 5.82 28.88
N TRP A 330 -0.27 6.99 28.32
CA TRP A 330 0.55 7.68 27.31
C TRP A 330 1.92 8.09 27.86
N VAL A 331 1.95 8.70 29.04
CA VAL A 331 3.19 9.10 29.72
C VAL A 331 4.03 7.88 30.08
N ALA A 332 3.42 6.81 30.61
CA ALA A 332 4.12 5.56 30.90
C ALA A 332 4.74 4.92 29.64
N ALA A 333 4.03 4.96 28.51
CA ALA A 333 4.54 4.45 27.24
C ALA A 333 5.82 5.18 26.80
N PHE A 334 5.80 6.52 26.75
CA PHE A 334 6.97 7.31 26.32
C PHE A 334 8.11 7.30 27.33
N ALA A 335 7.82 7.55 28.61
CA ALA A 335 8.85 7.62 29.64
C ALA A 335 9.53 6.26 29.86
N GLY A 336 8.73 5.20 30.00
CA GLY A 336 9.27 3.85 30.16
C GLY A 336 9.95 3.32 28.89
N GLY A 337 9.42 3.66 27.71
CA GLY A 337 10.05 3.29 26.44
C GLY A 337 11.42 3.94 26.26
N GLY A 338 11.54 5.23 26.58
CA GLY A 338 12.81 5.95 26.54
C GLY A 338 13.82 5.44 27.57
N LEU A 339 13.37 5.16 28.80
CA LEU A 339 14.22 4.55 29.83
C LEU A 339 14.72 3.17 29.41
N LEU A 340 13.83 2.32 28.85
CA LEU A 340 14.18 0.99 28.39
C LEU A 340 15.20 1.03 27.25
N ASP A 341 15.02 1.91 26.25
CA ASP A 341 16.00 2.10 25.18
C ASP A 341 17.38 2.51 25.72
N ALA A 342 17.42 3.48 26.65
CA ALA A 342 18.66 3.94 27.25
C ALA A 342 19.36 2.84 28.05
N MET A 343 18.60 2.08 28.85
CA MET A 343 19.13 1.01 29.69
C MET A 343 19.69 -0.14 28.83
N LEU A 344 18.95 -0.59 27.81
CA LEU A 344 19.38 -1.67 26.92
C LEU A 344 20.65 -1.30 26.15
N LYS A 345 20.77 -0.05 25.68
CA LYS A 345 21.98 0.45 25.02
C LYS A 345 23.21 0.42 25.92
N LEU A 346 23.05 0.77 27.20
CA LEU A 346 24.15 0.77 28.17
C LEU A 346 24.58 -0.63 28.59
N MET A 347 23.67 -1.61 28.53
CA MET A 347 23.96 -3.01 28.85
C MET A 347 24.65 -3.74 27.69
N ILE A 348 24.15 -3.58 26.46
CA ILE A 348 24.61 -4.38 25.30
C ILE A 348 25.80 -3.73 24.59
N ARG A 349 25.89 -2.40 24.58
CA ARG A 349 27.04 -1.64 24.06
C ARG A 349 27.53 -2.05 22.67
N ARG A 350 26.59 -2.36 21.77
CA ARG A 350 26.93 -2.75 20.39
C ARG A 350 27.47 -1.55 19.59
N PRO A 351 28.63 -1.67 18.91
CA PRO A 351 29.15 -0.62 18.04
C PRO A 351 28.25 -0.39 16.82
N ARG A 352 28.19 0.85 16.33
CA ARG A 352 27.42 1.22 15.14
C ARG A 352 28.12 0.84 13.84
N PRO A 353 27.37 0.74 12.73
CA PRO A 353 27.98 0.58 11.42
C PRO A 353 28.86 1.78 11.01
N PRO A 354 29.85 1.59 10.12
CA PRO A 354 30.80 2.63 9.72
C PRO A 354 30.14 3.88 9.10
N TYR A 355 29.04 3.70 8.37
CA TYR A 355 28.32 4.76 7.67
C TYR A 355 27.59 5.74 8.63
N ALA A 356 27.41 5.36 9.90
CA ALA A 356 26.65 6.13 10.87
C ALA A 356 27.25 7.52 11.18
N ALA A 357 28.58 7.67 11.07
CA ALA A 357 29.30 8.90 11.38
C ALA A 357 28.86 10.10 10.50
N ARG A 358 28.30 9.83 9.31
CA ARG A 358 27.80 10.87 8.41
C ARG A 358 26.48 11.51 8.87
N PHE A 359 25.71 10.80 9.70
CA PHE A 359 24.34 11.19 10.08
C PHE A 359 24.19 11.48 11.58
N LEU A 360 25.16 11.09 12.40
CA LEU A 360 25.11 11.25 13.85
C LEU A 360 26.31 12.09 14.32
N PRO A 361 26.08 13.29 14.90
CA PRO A 361 27.15 14.15 15.40
C PRO A 361 27.77 13.65 16.71
N HIS A 362 27.11 12.72 17.42
CA HIS A 362 27.58 12.19 18.70
C HIS A 362 27.60 10.66 18.69
N TYR A 363 28.64 10.09 19.32
CA TYR A 363 28.78 8.65 19.46
C TYR A 363 27.68 8.09 20.37
N SER A 364 27.00 7.04 19.92
CA SER A 364 26.00 6.31 20.71
C SER A 364 25.94 4.85 20.28
N TRP A 365 25.46 3.98 21.16
CA TRP A 365 25.32 2.54 20.89
C TRP A 365 24.24 2.23 19.85
N SER A 366 24.45 1.13 19.10
CA SER A 366 23.58 0.74 17.99
C SER A 366 22.35 -0.06 18.43
N PHE A 367 22.52 -0.96 19.40
CA PHE A 367 21.48 -1.92 19.79
C PHE A 367 20.80 -1.52 21.11
N PRO A 368 19.46 -1.54 21.18
CA PRO A 368 18.51 -1.61 20.07
C PRO A 368 18.38 -0.28 19.30
N SER A 369 17.71 -0.31 18.14
CA SER A 369 17.42 0.89 17.37
C SER A 369 16.34 1.74 18.05
N GLY A 370 16.78 2.86 18.64
CA GLY A 370 15.87 3.80 19.31
C GLY A 370 14.80 4.41 18.40
N HIS A 371 15.09 4.68 17.12
CA HIS A 371 14.08 5.17 16.17
C HIS A 371 12.99 4.12 15.91
N ALA A 372 13.37 2.85 15.74
CA ALA A 372 12.43 1.76 15.51
C ALA A 372 11.56 1.50 16.76
N MET A 373 12.19 1.43 17.93
CA MET A 373 11.51 1.18 19.20
C MET A 373 10.57 2.31 19.60
N SER A 374 11.04 3.57 19.56
CA SER A 374 10.22 4.72 19.93
C SER A 374 9.13 5.02 18.91
N ALA A 375 9.35 4.78 17.61
CA ALA A 375 8.29 4.89 16.61
C ALA A 375 7.19 3.85 16.85
N LEU A 376 7.57 2.59 17.13
CA LEU A 376 6.60 1.53 17.44
C LEU A 376 5.77 1.87 18.68
N ILE A 377 6.42 2.28 19.77
CA ILE A 377 5.73 2.65 21.02
C ILE A 377 4.86 3.91 20.80
N GLY A 378 5.42 4.96 20.22
CA GLY A 378 4.75 6.25 20.06
C GLY A 378 3.59 6.22 19.06
N TYR A 379 3.85 5.79 17.82
CA TYR A 379 2.80 5.71 16.79
C TYR A 379 1.84 4.55 17.04
N GLY A 380 2.30 3.45 17.63
CA GLY A 380 1.43 2.35 18.03
C GLY A 380 0.46 2.75 19.14
N MET A 381 0.96 3.44 20.17
CA MET A 381 0.09 3.98 21.22
C MET A 381 -0.84 5.06 20.66
N LEU A 382 -0.38 5.92 19.75
CA LEU A 382 -1.22 6.94 19.12
C LEU A 382 -2.35 6.29 18.32
N ALA A 383 -2.05 5.26 17.53
CA ALA A 383 -3.05 4.50 16.80
C ALA A 383 -4.10 3.90 17.75
N TYR A 384 -3.67 3.31 18.87
CA TYR A 384 -4.57 2.82 19.91
C TYR A 384 -5.46 3.94 20.46
N LEU A 385 -4.91 5.11 20.79
CA LEU A 385 -5.68 6.25 21.31
C LEU A 385 -6.71 6.76 20.30
N LEU A 386 -6.34 6.91 19.02
CA LEU A 386 -7.25 7.38 17.97
C LEU A 386 -8.41 6.39 17.76
N VAL A 387 -8.11 5.09 17.80
CA VAL A 387 -9.11 4.01 17.70
C VAL A 387 -10.06 4.02 18.90
N VAL A 388 -9.54 4.22 20.11
CA VAL A 388 -10.32 4.17 21.34
C VAL A 388 -11.16 5.43 21.56
N LEU A 389 -10.63 6.61 21.25
CA LEU A 389 -11.24 7.88 21.61
C LEU A 389 -12.03 8.53 20.48
N TRP A 390 -11.67 8.29 19.22
CA TRP A 390 -12.14 9.14 18.12
C TRP A 390 -12.97 8.44 17.05
N THR A 391 -12.78 7.13 16.85
CA THR A 391 -13.52 6.42 15.79
C THR A 391 -14.10 5.09 16.22
N HIS A 392 -15.41 4.94 16.04
CA HIS A 392 -16.12 3.66 16.16
C HIS A 392 -16.26 2.94 14.81
N ARG A 393 -15.90 3.60 13.70
CA ARG A 393 -16.05 3.02 12.36
C ARG A 393 -14.88 2.08 12.08
N ARG A 394 -15.17 0.78 11.94
CA ARG A 394 -14.15 -0.26 11.71
C ARG A 394 -13.20 0.03 10.55
N SER A 395 -13.70 0.55 9.43
CA SER A 395 -12.84 0.89 8.28
C SER A 395 -11.80 1.96 8.64
N ALA A 396 -12.17 2.94 9.46
CA ALA A 396 -11.25 3.97 9.93
C ALA A 396 -10.27 3.40 10.96
N GLN A 397 -10.71 2.54 11.88
CA GLN A 397 -9.83 1.86 12.83
C GLN A 397 -8.73 1.06 12.12
N ILE A 398 -9.11 0.27 11.12
CA ILE A 398 -8.15 -0.52 10.34
C ILE A 398 -7.19 0.39 9.56
N THR A 399 -7.69 1.48 8.96
CA THR A 399 -6.86 2.44 8.22
C THR A 399 -5.80 3.07 9.14
N ILE A 400 -6.19 3.46 10.36
CA ILE A 400 -5.27 4.05 11.35
C ILE A 400 -4.18 3.04 11.74
N VAL A 401 -4.56 1.81 12.07
CA VAL A 401 -3.62 0.76 12.48
C VAL A 401 -2.66 0.41 11.35
N LEU A 402 -3.15 0.24 10.13
CA LEU A 402 -2.31 -0.05 8.96
C LEU A 402 -1.41 1.14 8.59
N GLY A 403 -1.92 2.35 8.65
CA GLY A 403 -1.14 3.57 8.42
C GLY A 403 0.02 3.69 9.42
N ALA A 404 -0.26 3.44 10.71
CA ALA A 404 0.76 3.41 11.75
C ALA A 404 1.78 2.29 11.51
N ALA A 405 1.34 1.08 11.17
CA ALA A 405 2.24 -0.04 10.87
C ALA A 405 3.18 0.26 9.68
N VAL A 406 2.65 0.82 8.59
CA VAL A 406 3.44 1.24 7.42
C VAL A 406 4.46 2.30 7.82
N LEU A 407 4.03 3.32 8.57
CA LEU A 407 4.92 4.39 9.03
C LEU A 407 6.05 3.84 9.91
N ILE A 408 5.73 3.00 10.88
CA ILE A 408 6.70 2.39 11.80
C ILE A 408 7.73 1.58 10.99
N VAL A 409 7.27 0.71 10.09
CA VAL A 409 8.17 -0.11 9.26
C VAL A 409 9.03 0.77 8.34
N ALA A 410 8.45 1.80 7.72
CA ALA A 410 9.19 2.76 6.90
C ALA A 410 10.31 3.45 7.69
N ILE A 411 10.04 3.83 8.94
CA ILE A 411 11.05 4.40 9.85
C ILE A 411 12.16 3.39 10.11
N GLY A 412 11.88 2.13 10.46
CA GLY A 412 12.97 1.16 10.66
C GLY A 412 13.77 0.87 9.39
N LEU A 413 13.11 0.71 8.24
CA LEU A 413 13.78 0.53 6.95
C LEU A 413 14.69 1.72 6.61
N SER A 414 14.27 2.95 6.97
CA SER A 414 15.12 4.12 6.80
C SER A 414 16.43 4.03 7.59
N ARG A 415 16.42 3.42 8.78
CA ARG A 415 17.63 3.27 9.60
C ARG A 415 18.62 2.28 9.00
N LEU A 416 18.12 1.25 8.30
CA LEU A 416 18.94 0.31 7.54
C LEU A 416 19.52 0.99 6.30
N TYR A 417 18.69 1.72 5.56
CA TYR A 417 19.10 2.40 4.32
C TYR A 417 20.14 3.50 4.56
N LEU A 418 20.01 4.25 5.65
CA LEU A 418 20.98 5.28 6.04
C LEU A 418 22.27 4.70 6.66
N GLY A 419 22.34 3.39 6.91
CA GLY A 419 23.53 2.74 7.47
C GLY A 419 23.86 3.11 8.90
N VAL A 420 22.86 3.54 9.65
CA VAL A 420 23.00 3.98 11.05
C VAL A 420 22.74 2.85 12.04
N HIS A 421 22.10 1.77 11.59
CA HIS A 421 21.75 0.58 12.36
C HIS A 421 21.82 -0.68 11.48
N TYR A 422 22.11 -1.82 12.11
CA TYR A 422 22.00 -3.14 11.49
C TYR A 422 20.55 -3.65 11.51
N PHE A 423 20.27 -4.73 10.78
CA PHE A 423 18.94 -5.34 10.72
C PHE A 423 18.49 -5.84 12.09
N SER A 424 19.35 -6.55 12.81
CA SER A 424 19.08 -7.00 14.17
C SER A 424 18.80 -5.86 15.15
N ASP A 425 19.43 -4.67 15.00
CA ASP A 425 19.13 -3.51 15.85
C ASP A 425 17.68 -3.05 15.67
N VAL A 426 17.20 -3.02 14.43
CA VAL A 426 15.84 -2.59 14.08
C VAL A 426 14.81 -3.62 14.54
N VAL A 427 15.05 -4.90 14.27
CA VAL A 427 14.14 -5.97 14.70
C VAL A 427 14.13 -6.11 16.22
N GLY A 428 15.28 -6.02 16.88
CA GLY A 428 15.39 -6.00 18.34
C GLY A 428 14.67 -4.80 18.95
N GLY A 429 14.79 -3.60 18.34
CA GLY A 429 14.02 -2.42 18.73
C GLY A 429 12.51 -2.63 18.61
N TYR A 430 12.04 -3.28 17.54
CA TYR A 430 10.62 -3.64 17.42
C TYR A 430 10.19 -4.68 18.45
N ALA A 431 10.99 -5.71 18.71
CA ALA A 431 10.64 -6.75 19.68
C ALA A 431 10.50 -6.18 21.09
N ALA A 432 11.48 -5.36 21.53
CA ALA A 432 11.41 -4.64 22.80
C ALA A 432 10.24 -3.64 22.85
N GLY A 433 9.99 -2.93 21.75
CA GLY A 433 8.88 -1.98 21.65
C GLY A 433 7.51 -2.66 21.69
N VAL A 434 7.34 -3.84 21.06
CA VAL A 434 6.09 -4.63 21.10
C VAL A 434 5.82 -5.10 22.53
N LEU A 435 6.84 -5.63 23.20
CA LEU A 435 6.76 -6.06 24.59
C LEU A 435 6.28 -4.90 25.50
N TRP A 436 6.91 -3.73 25.39
CA TRP A 436 6.56 -2.57 26.20
C TRP A 436 5.16 -2.03 25.86
N LEU A 437 4.88 -1.82 24.58
CA LEU A 437 3.60 -1.29 24.10
C LEU A 437 2.43 -2.20 24.49
N SER A 438 2.57 -3.51 24.31
CA SER A 438 1.54 -4.49 24.69
C SER A 438 1.25 -4.45 26.20
N THR A 439 2.30 -4.30 27.01
CA THR A 439 2.19 -4.17 28.47
C THR A 439 1.48 -2.87 28.85
N CYS A 440 1.82 -1.74 28.22
CA CYS A 440 1.15 -0.46 28.44
C CYS A 440 -0.33 -0.49 28.04
N ILE A 441 -0.65 -1.02 26.85
CA ILE A 441 -2.04 -1.12 26.37
C ILE A 441 -2.86 -2.04 27.29
N SER A 442 -2.30 -3.20 27.68
CA SER A 442 -2.98 -4.13 28.58
C SER A 442 -3.24 -3.50 29.94
N GLY A 443 -2.26 -2.83 30.53
CA GLY A 443 -2.42 -2.11 31.80
C GLY A 443 -3.44 -0.97 31.71
N LEU A 444 -3.44 -0.23 30.60
CA LEU A 444 -4.37 0.87 30.37
C LEU A 444 -5.82 0.38 30.21
N GLU A 445 -6.04 -0.72 29.48
CA GLU A 445 -7.37 -1.33 29.35
C GLU A 445 -7.91 -1.83 30.68
N VAL A 446 -7.05 -2.40 31.53
CA VAL A 446 -7.43 -2.81 32.90
C VAL A 446 -7.82 -1.58 33.73
N ALA A 447 -7.00 -0.53 33.73
CA ALA A 447 -7.24 0.69 34.50
C ALA A 447 -8.53 1.42 34.07
N ARG A 448 -8.78 1.55 32.76
CA ARG A 448 -9.98 2.19 32.22
C ARG A 448 -11.27 1.48 32.63
N ARG A 449 -11.21 0.15 32.79
CA ARG A 449 -12.39 -0.67 33.16
C ARG A 449 -12.62 -0.68 34.66
N TRP A 450 -11.55 -0.64 35.46
CA TRP A 450 -11.67 -0.51 36.91
C TRP A 450 -12.38 0.79 37.30
N ASP A 451 -12.07 1.90 36.63
CA ASP A 451 -12.72 3.20 36.85
C ASP A 451 -14.20 3.20 36.42
N GLY A 452 -14.53 2.50 35.33
CA GLY A 452 -15.92 2.33 34.87
C GLY A 452 -16.77 1.37 35.73
N ALA A 453 -16.15 0.59 36.63
CA ALA A 453 -16.82 -0.34 37.53
C ALA A 453 -17.03 0.23 38.95
N ALA A 454 -16.59 1.48 39.22
CA ALA A 454 -16.85 2.14 40.50
C ALA A 454 -18.36 2.38 40.69
N PRO A 455 -18.95 1.99 41.83
CA PRO A 455 -20.36 2.27 42.11
C PRO A 455 -20.63 3.78 42.10
N PRO A 456 -21.78 4.25 41.59
CA PRO A 456 -22.11 5.67 41.57
C PRO A 456 -22.01 6.22 43.00
N ALA A 457 -21.24 7.29 43.17
CA ALA A 457 -21.06 7.97 44.45
C ALA A 457 -22.44 8.26 45.05
N ALA A 458 -22.66 7.77 46.28
CA ALA A 458 -23.90 7.97 47.02
C ALA A 458 -24.28 9.46 46.98
N ALA A 459 -25.49 9.74 46.49
CA ALA A 459 -26.06 11.07 46.50
C ALA A 459 -25.90 11.68 47.90
N ARG A 460 -25.25 12.84 47.98
CA ARG A 460 -25.20 13.61 49.23
C ARG A 460 -26.64 13.86 49.68
N PRO A 461 -27.00 13.59 50.95
CA PRO A 461 -28.32 13.94 51.44
C PRO A 461 -28.50 15.45 51.30
N ALA A 462 -29.62 15.86 50.71
CA ALA A 462 -30.02 17.25 50.64
C ALA A 462 -30.14 17.79 52.06
N ALA A 463 -29.43 18.88 52.34
CA ALA A 463 -29.56 19.67 53.56
C ALA A 463 -30.57 20.80 53.32
#